data_AF-A0A2I0PBC4-F1
#
_entry.id   AF-A0A2I0PBC4-F1
#
_cell.length_a   1.000
_cell.length_b   1.000
_cell.length_c   1.000
_cell.angle_alpha   90.00
_cell.angle_beta   90.00
_cell.angle_gamma   90.00
#
_symmetry.space_group_name_H-M   'P 1'
#
loop_
_entity.id
_entity.type
_entity.pdbx_description
1 polymer ?
#
loop_
_entity_poly.entity_id
_entity_poly.type
_entity_poly.pdbx_seq_one_letter_code
_entity_poly.pdbx_strand_id
1 'polypeptide(L)'
;MGERRKESVFGVLISRVIGLVVFLILLGILNILAGGYVQTPVFLQIVAFLNANLGLLILISVLFLVGDLFGALAFPLNLPGPIFSAVGAVFLVMFLFRLFSLVGEITGVEFFALFETFALPVYLLVVITALIGGYIALFADPPPGRA
;
A
#
# COMPACT_ATOMS: atom_id res chain seq x y z
N MET A 1 13.15 -19.75 -24.28
CA MET A 1 12.47 -18.54 -24.77
C MET A 1 11.11 -18.48 -24.08
N GLY A 2 11.03 -17.80 -22.93
CA GLY A 2 9.75 -17.53 -22.28
C GLY A 2 9.26 -16.18 -22.75
N GLU A 3 8.19 -16.15 -23.52
CA GLU A 3 7.46 -14.91 -23.79
C GLU A 3 6.99 -14.33 -22.46
N ARG A 4 7.73 -13.35 -21.92
CA ARG A 4 7.19 -12.49 -20.87
C ARG A 4 6.03 -11.76 -21.52
N ARG A 5 4.79 -12.21 -21.25
CA ARG A 5 3.59 -11.43 -21.53
C ARG A 5 3.89 -10.02 -21.06
N LYS A 6 3.91 -9.07 -21.99
CA LYS A 6 3.77 -7.65 -21.67
C LYS A 6 2.43 -7.56 -20.94
N GLU A 7 2.43 -7.67 -19.61
CA GLU A 7 1.31 -7.16 -18.86
C GLU A 7 1.19 -5.71 -19.29
N SER A 8 0.12 -5.42 -20.01
CA SER A 8 -0.16 -4.06 -20.44
C SER A 8 -0.13 -3.21 -19.18
N VAL A 9 0.59 -2.09 -19.22
CA VAL A 9 0.55 -1.08 -18.15
C VAL A 9 -0.90 -0.82 -17.74
N PHE A 10 -1.82 -0.84 -18.72
CA PHE A 10 -3.25 -0.74 -18.51
C PHE A 10 -3.85 -1.86 -17.63
N GLY A 11 -3.37 -3.09 -17.76
CA GLY A 11 -3.79 -4.23 -16.94
C GLY A 11 -3.35 -4.11 -15.47
N VAL A 12 -2.14 -3.60 -15.22
CA VAL A 12 -1.65 -3.35 -13.85
C VAL A 12 -2.41 -2.20 -13.18
N LEU A 13 -2.73 -1.14 -13.95
CA LEU A 13 -3.55 -0.03 -13.45
C LEU A 13 -4.97 -0.50 -13.11
N ILE A 14 -5.60 -1.29 -13.99
CA ILE A 14 -6.94 -1.84 -13.76
C ILE A 14 -6.96 -2.75 -12.53
N SER A 15 -5.97 -3.64 -12.37
CA SER A 15 -5.95 -4.56 -11.22
C SER A 15 -5.89 -3.81 -9.89
N ARG A 16 -5.12 -2.72 -9.81
CA ARG A 16 -5.03 -1.88 -8.61
C ARG A 16 -6.32 -1.12 -8.32
N VAL A 17 -6.96 -0.55 -9.33
CA VAL A 17 -8.25 0.13 -9.17
C VAL A 17 -9.33 -0.86 -8.75
N ILE A 18 -9.38 -2.05 -9.37
CA ILE A 18 -10.30 -3.12 -8.97
C ILE A 18 -10.06 -3.53 -7.53
N GLY A 19 -8.80 -3.69 -7.11
CA GLY A 19 -8.45 -3.99 -5.72
C GLY A 19 -9.02 -2.98 -4.73
N LEU A 20 -8.89 -1.68 -5.04
CA LEU A 20 -9.46 -0.61 -4.22
C LEU A 20 -11.00 -0.67 -4.20
N VAL A 21 -11.65 -0.87 -5.36
CA VAL A 21 -13.11 -0.97 -5.44
C VAL A 21 -13.62 -2.17 -4.63
N VAL A 22 -12.99 -3.34 -4.77
CA VAL A 22 -13.33 -4.54 -4.00
C VAL A 22 -13.17 -4.28 -2.51
N PHE A 23 -12.06 -3.64 -2.10
CA PHE A 23 -11.85 -3.25 -0.71
C PHE A 23 -12.98 -2.34 -0.18
N LEU A 24 -13.39 -1.32 -0.95
CA LEU A 24 -14.47 -0.41 -0.56
C LEU A 24 -15.81 -1.12 -0.44
N ILE A 25 -16.12 -2.06 -1.35
CA ILE A 25 -17.34 -2.87 -1.28
C ILE A 25 -17.35 -3.71 -0.01
N LEU A 26 -16.24 -4.41 0.28
CA LEU A 26 -16.11 -5.22 1.48
C LEU A 26 -16.25 -4.36 2.75
N LEU A 27 -15.64 -3.18 2.79
CA LEU A 27 -15.80 -2.25 3.91
C LEU A 27 -17.25 -1.77 4.05
N GLY A 28 -17.94 -1.51 2.94
CA GLY A 28 -19.36 -1.18 2.95
C GLY A 28 -20.21 -2.29 3.57
N ILE A 29 -19.96 -3.55 3.18
CA ILE A 29 -20.62 -4.72 3.77
C ILE A 29 -20.33 -4.82 5.27
N LEU A 30 -19.08 -4.66 5.69
CA LEU A 30 -18.68 -4.68 7.10
C LEU A 30 -19.39 -3.60 7.92
N ASN A 31 -19.55 -2.38 7.38
CA ASN A 31 -20.30 -1.30 8.02
C ASN A 31 -21.78 -1.64 8.19
N ILE A 32 -22.42 -2.25 7.18
CA ILE A 32 -23.82 -2.70 7.28
C ILE A 32 -23.97 -3.76 8.37
N LEU A 33 -23.04 -4.73 8.42
CA LEU A 33 -23.03 -5.77 9.44
C LEU A 33 -22.85 -5.18 10.84
N ALA A 34 -21.96 -4.20 11.01
CA ALA A 34 -21.72 -3.53 12.29
C ALA A 34 -22.93 -2.70 12.75
N GLY A 35 -23.69 -2.12 11.82
CA GLY A 35 -24.85 -1.28 12.13
C GLY A 35 -26.07 -2.04 12.63
N GLY A 36 -26.22 -3.34 12.32
CA GLY A 36 -27.48 -4.04 12.59
C GLY A 36 -27.43 -5.53 12.85
N TYR A 37 -26.30 -6.21 12.62
CA TYR A 37 -26.26 -7.68 12.62
C TYR A 37 -25.21 -8.27 13.56
N VAL A 38 -24.03 -7.64 13.66
CA VAL A 38 -22.91 -8.16 14.45
C VAL A 38 -22.45 -7.10 15.45
N GLN A 39 -22.76 -7.33 16.73
CA GLN A 39 -22.49 -6.40 17.84
C GLN A 39 -21.39 -6.87 18.78
N THR A 40 -20.56 -7.83 18.36
CA THR A 40 -19.41 -8.27 19.17
C THR A 40 -18.35 -7.15 19.22
N PRO A 41 -17.79 -6.82 20.41
CA PRO A 41 -16.86 -5.70 20.56
C PRO A 41 -15.66 -5.76 19.60
N VAL A 42 -15.07 -6.94 19.42
CA VAL A 42 -13.93 -7.16 18.52
C VAL A 42 -14.29 -6.81 17.07
N PHE A 43 -15.46 -7.23 16.59
CA PHE A 43 -15.91 -6.93 15.24
C PHE A 43 -16.09 -5.42 15.03
N LEU A 44 -16.75 -4.75 15.97
CA LEU A 44 -16.96 -3.30 15.92
C LEU A 44 -15.63 -2.54 15.93
N GLN A 45 -14.65 -2.99 16.72
CA GLN A 45 -13.32 -2.41 16.78
C GLN A 45 -12.57 -2.54 15.44
N ILE A 46 -12.64 -3.71 14.78
CA ILE A 46 -12.06 -3.92 13.44
C ILE A 46 -12.71 -2.99 12.41
N VAL A 47 -14.04 -2.88 12.40
CA VAL A 47 -14.75 -2.00 11.46
C VAL A 47 -14.40 -0.53 11.72
N ALA A 48 -14.34 -0.11 12.99
CA ALA A 48 -13.92 1.24 13.36
C ALA A 48 -12.48 1.53 12.91
N PHE A 49 -11.56 0.58 13.11
CA PHE A 49 -10.18 0.68 12.65
C PHE A 49 -10.09 0.89 11.13
N LEU A 50 -10.81 0.09 10.34
CA LEU A 50 -10.78 0.21 8.88
C LEU A 50 -11.34 1.55 8.42
N ASN A 51 -12.42 2.05 9.03
CA ASN A 51 -12.98 3.36 8.71
C ASN A 51 -12.02 4.50 9.10
N ALA A 52 -11.37 4.42 10.27
CA ALA A 52 -10.40 5.41 10.73
C ALA A 52 -9.16 5.47 9.82
N ASN A 53 -8.82 4.37 9.15
CA ASN A 53 -7.68 4.28 8.24
C ASN A 53 -8.07 4.32 6.76
N LEU A 54 -9.34 4.56 6.42
CA LEU A 54 -9.83 4.57 5.05
C LEU A 54 -9.06 5.58 4.18
N GLY A 55 -8.88 6.80 4.69
CA GLY A 55 -8.13 7.84 3.98
C GLY A 55 -6.68 7.44 3.72
N LEU A 56 -6.03 6.77 4.68
CA LEU A 56 -4.66 6.26 4.54
C LEU A 56 -4.58 5.18 3.45
N LEU A 57 -5.52 4.23 3.43
CA LEU A 57 -5.58 3.15 2.43
C LEU A 57 -5.83 3.67 1.01
N ILE A 58 -6.71 4.68 0.87
CA ILE A 58 -6.92 5.37 -0.40
C ILE A 58 -5.64 6.08 -0.83
N LEU A 59 -4.98 6.81 0.07
CA LEU A 59 -3.73 7.52 -0.22
C LEU A 59 -2.63 6.55 -0.67
N ILE A 60 -2.43 5.43 0.04
CA ILE A 60 -1.48 4.38 -0.35
C ILE A 60 -1.76 3.90 -1.77
N SER A 61 -3.03 3.59 -2.07
CA SER A 61 -3.45 3.11 -3.38
C SER A 61 -3.15 4.13 -4.48
N VAL A 62 -3.44 5.41 -4.22
CA VAL A 62 -3.16 6.52 -5.16
C VAL A 62 -1.66 6.71 -5.36
N LEU A 63 -0.85 6.71 -4.30
CA LEU A 63 0.60 6.88 -4.40
C LEU A 63 1.24 5.77 -5.23
N PHE A 64 0.85 4.52 -4.98
CA PHE A 64 1.31 3.40 -5.78
C PHE A 64 0.83 3.50 -7.23
N LEU A 65 -0.44 3.86 -7.48
CA LEU A 65 -0.96 4.07 -8.82
C LEU A 65 -0.16 5.14 -9.58
N VAL A 66 0.11 6.28 -8.94
CA VAL A 66 0.92 7.36 -9.52
C VAL A 66 2.35 6.91 -9.76
N GLY A 67 2.94 6.15 -8.84
CA GLY A 67 4.27 5.54 -9.00
C GLY A 67 4.37 4.66 -10.23
N ASP A 68 3.38 3.79 -10.46
CA ASP A 68 3.30 2.93 -11.65
C ASP A 68 3.08 3.73 -12.93
N LEU A 69 2.20 4.74 -12.90
CA LEU A 69 1.94 5.62 -14.04
C LEU A 69 3.23 6.31 -14.49
N PHE A 70 4.01 6.87 -13.56
CA PHE A 70 5.31 7.44 -13.87
C PHE A 70 6.28 6.36 -14.34
N GLY A 71 6.36 5.21 -13.67
CA GLY A 71 7.25 4.11 -14.03
C GLY A 71 7.05 3.58 -15.45
N ALA A 72 5.84 3.69 -16.00
CA ALA A 72 5.51 3.31 -17.37
C ALA A 72 5.92 4.33 -18.44
N LEU A 73 6.27 5.56 -18.06
CA LEU A 73 6.67 6.60 -19.02
C LEU A 73 8.11 6.36 -19.52
N ALA A 74 8.44 6.96 -20.65
CA ALA A 74 9.82 6.97 -21.14
C ALA A 74 10.70 7.87 -20.27
N PHE A 75 11.98 7.54 -20.19
CA PHE A 75 12.96 8.40 -19.55
C PHE A 75 13.02 9.78 -20.25
N PRO A 76 13.05 10.91 -19.52
CA PRO A 76 13.26 11.05 -18.06
C PRO A 76 11.98 11.14 -17.23
N LEU A 77 10.81 11.01 -17.84
CA LEU A 77 9.53 11.19 -17.16
C LEU A 77 9.22 10.09 -16.13
N ASN A 78 9.94 8.98 -16.15
CA ASN A 78 9.79 7.88 -15.19
C ASN A 78 10.58 8.04 -13.88
N LEU A 79 11.46 9.04 -13.79
CA LEU A 79 12.24 9.34 -12.58
C LEU A 79 11.39 9.55 -11.30
N PRO A 80 10.20 10.18 -11.35
CA PRO A 80 9.36 10.33 -10.16
C PRO A 80 8.76 9.01 -9.66
N GLY A 81 8.65 7.97 -10.49
CA GLY A 81 7.97 6.72 -10.16
C GLY A 81 8.48 6.03 -8.88
N PRO A 82 9.81 5.83 -8.74
CA PRO A 82 10.42 5.34 -7.52
C PRO A 82 10.11 6.18 -6.27
N ILE A 83 9.99 7.51 -6.41
CA ILE A 83 9.71 8.42 -5.28
C ILE A 83 8.29 8.17 -4.75
N PHE A 84 7.29 8.20 -5.64
CA PHE A 84 5.89 7.93 -5.25
C PHE A 84 5.73 6.54 -4.64
N SER A 85 6.40 5.54 -5.22
CA SER A 85 6.37 4.16 -4.71
C SER A 85 7.00 4.04 -3.33
N ALA A 86 8.13 4.73 -3.08
CA ALA A 86 8.79 4.74 -1.77
C ALA A 86 7.93 5.42 -0.70
N VAL A 87 7.30 6.55 -1.01
CA VAL A 87 6.37 7.23 -0.08
C VAL A 87 5.14 6.35 0.19
N GLY A 88 4.59 5.71 -0.84
CA GLY A 88 3.51 4.72 -0.70
C GLY A 88 3.91 3.56 0.22
N ALA A 89 5.14 3.05 0.09
CA ALA A 89 5.66 1.98 0.95
C ALA A 89 5.76 2.39 2.41
N VAL A 90 6.15 3.63 2.72
CA VAL A 90 6.15 4.15 4.10
C VAL A 90 4.75 4.16 4.68
N PHE A 91 3.78 4.69 3.95
CA PHE A 91 2.40 4.72 4.42
C PHE A 91 1.81 3.32 4.57
N LEU A 92 2.19 2.38 3.71
CA LEU A 92 1.83 0.98 3.85
C LEU A 92 2.39 0.39 5.16
N VAL A 93 3.67 0.63 5.45
CA VAL A 93 4.28 0.16 6.70
C VAL A 93 3.65 0.83 7.92
N MET A 94 3.31 2.12 7.83
CA MET A 94 2.55 2.82 8.87
C MET A 94 1.18 2.17 9.10
N PHE A 95 0.46 1.80 8.04
CA PHE A 95 -0.80 1.08 8.16
C PHE A 95 -0.61 -0.29 8.81
N LEU A 96 0.43 -1.03 8.43
CA LEU A 96 0.76 -2.32 9.05
C LEU A 96 1.06 -2.18 10.54
N PHE A 97 1.78 -1.13 10.95
CA PHE A 97 2.05 -0.87 12.36
C PHE A 97 0.75 -0.64 13.13
N ARG A 98 -0.15 0.20 12.58
CA ARG A 98 -1.49 0.41 13.17
C ARG A 98 -2.31 -0.88 13.25
N LEU A 99 -2.23 -1.73 12.23
CA LEU A 99 -2.91 -3.02 12.21
C LEU A 99 -2.38 -3.95 13.32
N PHE A 100 -1.06 -3.99 13.51
CA PHE A 100 -0.47 -4.77 14.59
C PHE A 100 -0.79 -4.20 15.98
N SER A 101 -0.85 -2.88 16.13
CA SER A 101 -1.34 -2.25 17.37
C SER A 101 -2.78 -2.67 17.68
N LEU A 102 -3.67 -2.67 16.69
CA LEU A 102 -5.04 -3.18 16.85
C LEU A 102 -5.04 -4.65 17.32
N VAL A 103 -4.20 -5.50 16.73
CA VAL A 103 -4.08 -6.90 17.15
C VAL A 103 -3.59 -6.98 18.60
N GLY A 104 -2.63 -6.15 19.00
CA GLY A 104 -2.17 -6.04 20.38
C GLY A 104 -3.28 -5.64 21.35
N GLU A 105 -4.08 -4.64 21.00
CA GLU A 105 -5.24 -4.22 21.79
C GLU A 105 -6.27 -5.34 21.96
N ILE A 106 -6.56 -6.09 20.90
CA ILE A 106 -7.54 -7.20 20.95
C ILE A 106 -7.01 -8.39 21.76
N THR A 107 -5.72 -8.69 21.64
CA THR A 107 -5.11 -9.90 22.25
C THR A 107 -4.51 -9.66 23.63
N GLY A 108 -4.33 -8.40 24.04
CA GLY A 108 -3.61 -8.02 25.26
C GLY A 108 -2.09 -8.20 25.15
N VAL A 109 -1.54 -8.37 23.94
CA VAL A 109 -0.11 -8.57 23.71
C VAL A 109 0.60 -7.21 23.57
N GLU A 110 1.42 -6.87 24.57
CA GLU A 110 2.16 -5.59 24.61
C GLU A 110 3.36 -5.52 23.65
N PHE A 111 3.76 -6.63 23.03
CA PHE A 111 4.88 -6.67 22.08
C PHE A 111 4.76 -5.61 20.97
N PHE A 112 3.54 -5.37 20.50
CA PHE A 112 3.27 -4.42 19.43
C PHE A 112 3.45 -2.95 19.83
N ALA A 113 3.51 -2.63 21.13
CA ALA A 113 3.85 -1.29 21.61
C ALA A 113 5.29 -0.88 21.23
N LEU A 114 6.19 -1.85 21.03
CA LEU A 114 7.56 -1.59 20.57
C LEU A 114 7.59 -0.98 19.17
N PHE A 115 6.56 -1.17 18.34
CA PHE A 115 6.51 -0.61 17.00
C PHE A 115 6.47 0.91 17.00
N GLU A 116 5.90 1.55 18.04
CA GLU A 116 5.96 3.01 18.18
C GLU A 116 7.39 3.50 18.39
N THR A 117 8.17 2.78 19.21
CA THR A 117 9.56 3.14 19.51
C THR A 117 10.45 3.01 18.27
N PHE A 118 10.21 1.99 17.44
CA PHE A 118 11.00 1.74 16.23
C PHE A 118 10.39 2.29 14.93
N ALA A 119 9.26 3.01 15.00
CA ALA A 119 8.57 3.54 13.83
C ALA A 119 9.46 4.41 12.94
N LEU A 120 10.11 5.41 13.52
CA LEU A 120 10.93 6.34 12.74
C LEU A 120 12.12 5.66 12.05
N PRO A 121 12.96 4.86 12.74
CA PRO A 121 14.02 4.09 12.08
C PRO A 121 13.50 3.18 10.96
N VAL A 122 12.38 2.48 11.18
CA VAL A 122 11.80 1.59 10.17
C VAL A 122 11.31 2.38 8.96
N TYR A 123 10.63 3.51 9.16
CA TYR A 123 10.19 4.36 8.05
C TYR A 123 11.36 4.87 7.22
N LEU A 124 12.46 5.30 7.85
CA LEU A 124 13.67 5.73 7.14
C LEU A 124 14.28 4.58 6.32
N LEU A 125 14.41 3.39 6.92
CA LEU A 125 14.91 2.21 6.21
C LEU A 125 14.03 1.85 5.02
N VAL A 126 12.71 1.89 5.17
CA VAL A 126 11.75 1.61 4.09
C VAL A 126 11.89 2.62 2.95
N VAL A 127 11.97 3.93 3.24
CA VAL A 127 12.19 4.95 2.18
C VAL A 127 13.49 4.67 1.44
N ILE A 128 14.59 4.48 2.17
CA ILE A 128 15.92 4.33 1.56
C ILE A 128 15.96 3.08 0.69
N THR A 129 15.50 1.94 1.21
CA THR A 129 15.51 0.66 0.49
C THR A 129 14.58 0.68 -0.71
N ALA A 130 13.38 1.27 -0.59
CA ALA A 130 12.43 1.40 -1.69
C ALA A 130 12.95 2.34 -2.79
N LEU A 131 13.57 3.46 -2.43
CA LEU A 131 14.19 4.37 -3.41
C LEU A 131 15.34 3.70 -4.15
N ILE A 132 16.28 3.09 -3.42
CA ILE A 132 17.43 2.40 -4.02
C ILE A 132 16.94 1.28 -4.94
N GLY A 133 16.05 0.42 -4.48
CA GLY A 133 15.50 -0.68 -5.28
C GLY A 133 14.76 -0.17 -6.51
N GLY A 134 13.94 0.89 -6.36
CA GLY A 134 13.19 1.48 -7.46
C GLY A 134 14.08 2.09 -8.54
N TYR A 135 15.14 2.82 -8.16
CA TYR A 135 16.08 3.37 -9.13
C TYR A 135 16.98 2.30 -9.76
N ILE A 136 17.44 1.29 -9.01
CA ILE A 136 18.17 0.16 -9.59
C ILE A 136 17.33 -0.52 -10.66
N ALA A 137 16.05 -0.81 -10.38
CA ALA A 137 15.14 -1.42 -11.35
C ALA A 137 14.97 -0.54 -12.60
N LEU A 138 14.84 0.78 -12.42
CA LEU A 138 14.68 1.75 -13.51
C LEU A 138 15.86 1.77 -14.49
N PHE A 139 17.09 1.59 -13.98
CA PHE A 139 18.30 1.62 -14.79
C PHE A 139 18.74 0.23 -15.30
N ALA A 140 18.32 -0.85 -14.63
CA ALA A 140 18.65 -2.22 -15.02
C ALA A 140 17.83 -2.76 -16.21
N ASP A 141 16.58 -2.30 -16.39
CA ASP A 141 15.70 -2.71 -17.50
C ASP A 141 15.20 -1.46 -18.27
N PRO A 142 16.01 -0.89 -19.19
CA PRO A 142 15.64 0.34 -19.89
C PRO A 142 14.38 0.13 -20.76
N PRO A 143 13.41 1.06 -20.75
CA PRO A 143 12.21 0.98 -21.59
C PRO A 143 12.56 0.80 -23.08
N PRO A 144 11.73 0.08 -23.86
CA PRO A 144 11.95 -0.10 -25.29
C PRO A 144 11.95 1.26 -25.98
N GLY A 145 13.10 1.66 -26.52
CA GLY A 145 13.35 3.02 -27.02
C GLY A 145 14.81 3.47 -26.88
N ARG A 146 15.64 2.72 -26.14
CA ARG A 146 17.10 2.78 -26.26
C ARG A 146 17.59 1.71 -27.22
N ALA A 147 17.62 2.05 -28.51
CA ALA A 147 18.47 1.43 -29.52
C ALA A 147 19.35 2.54 -30.10
#